data_AF-A0A182F8J8-F1
#
_entry.id   AF-A0A182F8J8-F1
#
_cell.length_a   1.000
_cell.length_b   1.000
_cell.length_c   1.000
_cell.angle_alpha   90.00
_cell.angle_beta   90.00
_cell.angle_gamma   90.00
#
_symmetry.space_group_name_H-M   'P 1'
#
loop_
_entity.id
_entity.type
_entity.pdbx_description
1 polymer ?
#
loop_
_entity_poly.entity_id
_entity_poly.type
_entity_poly.pdbx_seq_one_letter_code
_entity_poly.pdbx_strand_id
1 'polypeptide(L)'
;MLPIWCLLVLASGTSLGVGALHPQPFETVKQWNLLSYNFPWDYPTSNKDFYNPENVVATGMEVGYDRIFIATPRLFSGVPATLSSISKGSLGDSPTLQAYPSWSHHRAGTNEYNCSDIGLVSVYRIRIDSCNRLWALDAGVSRSLEDFEVTCPPKILVYDLNTDQVVRRIDFPTEVIRGESLYTNIVVDETTSQPQNNCDDVFVYITDTVAPGIVVYDSAKDLTWRLSHPAMYPDPDFAESSILEHRFTLMDGVVGLAFDPETDTLYFQPLATDRLFSVSTTALRAGPLPFGKDLPVKLVGRKSSQGIGLAVAPRGGTIFYSPLSETAVASWNPRTNEHSILAQDQEKIQFAADLRTPDRDETALYVLTSKFHRFFLKNLDANEFNTRILRIDGVVPPSTAPSSATRQRFTSGINYGPISGAFYKPSPSTLTSPYDTVPNSFSHSAKVPVGASTVGAKTYASFVQNFYGKQPFSYEPVPIIDKSKPVNPFFVLNSGEKAFPPPHVPRPQFGLNGEIFIPKVNQHFNDFNGLRYPKSIRANLTSAPFS
;
A
#
# COMPACT_ATOMS: atom_id res chain seq x y z
N MET A 1 41.58 51.70 -64.29
CA MET A 1 42.27 50.63 -63.53
C MET A 1 41.87 50.74 -62.07
N LEU A 2 41.66 49.59 -61.42
CA LEU A 2 41.04 49.32 -60.10
C LEU A 2 39.49 49.24 -60.10
N PRO A 3 38.90 48.03 -60.12
CA PRO A 3 37.46 47.83 -60.05
C PRO A 3 36.99 47.69 -58.59
N ILE A 4 35.89 48.38 -58.29
CA ILE A 4 35.14 48.36 -57.03
C ILE A 4 34.40 47.02 -56.94
N TRP A 5 34.75 46.19 -55.96
CA TRP A 5 34.04 44.95 -55.67
C TRP A 5 32.77 45.23 -54.85
N CYS A 6 31.62 44.99 -55.46
CA CYS A 6 30.35 44.81 -54.77
C CYS A 6 30.37 43.48 -54.02
N LEU A 7 30.23 43.52 -52.69
CA LEU A 7 29.99 42.33 -51.87
C LEU A 7 28.55 42.36 -51.36
N LEU A 8 27.75 41.45 -51.93
CA LEU A 8 26.39 41.15 -51.51
C LEU A 8 26.37 40.68 -50.06
N VAL A 9 25.55 41.35 -49.24
CA VAL A 9 25.18 40.89 -47.89
C VAL A 9 24.11 39.81 -48.02
N LEU A 10 24.50 38.55 -47.86
CA LEU A 10 23.57 37.44 -47.61
C LEU A 10 23.29 37.37 -46.11
N ALA A 11 22.14 37.89 -45.70
CA ALA A 11 21.61 37.71 -44.35
C ALA A 11 21.19 36.25 -44.16
N SER A 12 22.06 35.45 -43.56
CA SER A 12 21.69 34.13 -43.03
C SER A 12 21.01 34.34 -41.68
N GLY A 13 19.68 34.27 -41.68
CA GLY A 13 18.89 34.22 -40.46
C GLY A 13 19.19 32.93 -39.69
N THR A 14 20.06 33.01 -38.69
CA THR A 14 20.15 31.97 -37.66
C THR A 14 19.09 32.30 -36.61
N SER A 15 17.96 31.61 -36.67
CA SER A 15 17.02 31.56 -35.56
C SER A 15 17.69 30.76 -34.43
N LEU A 16 18.42 31.44 -33.56
CA LEU A 16 18.73 30.93 -32.24
C LEU A 16 17.41 30.86 -31.46
N GLY A 17 16.68 29.76 -31.65
CA GLY A 17 15.63 29.34 -30.74
C GLY A 17 16.29 29.00 -29.41
N VAL A 18 16.46 30.00 -28.56
CA VAL A 18 16.70 29.78 -27.13
C VAL A 18 15.39 29.26 -26.58
N GLY A 19 15.15 27.96 -26.75
CA GLY A 19 14.24 27.23 -25.89
C GLY A 19 14.84 27.32 -24.49
N ALA A 20 14.31 28.23 -23.67
CA ALA A 20 14.60 28.23 -22.25
C ALA A 20 14.08 26.89 -21.71
N LEU A 21 14.98 25.90 -21.62
CA LEU A 21 14.78 24.72 -20.79
C LEU A 21 14.57 25.26 -19.38
N HIS A 22 13.31 25.38 -18.96
CA HIS A 22 13.02 25.53 -17.55
C HIS A 22 13.74 24.37 -16.85
N PRO A 23 14.62 24.65 -15.86
CA PRO A 23 15.23 23.58 -15.10
C PRO A 23 14.10 22.74 -14.52
N GLN A 24 14.14 21.44 -14.78
CA GLN A 24 13.18 20.50 -14.21
C GLN A 24 13.20 20.69 -12.69
N PRO A 25 12.04 20.75 -12.01
CA PRO A 25 12.00 21.03 -10.58
C PRO A 25 12.53 19.88 -9.71
N PHE A 26 13.12 18.85 -10.33
CA PHE A 26 13.66 17.67 -9.68
C PHE A 26 14.86 17.11 -10.42
N GLU A 27 15.70 16.39 -9.67
CA GLU A 27 16.83 15.60 -10.14
C GLU A 27 16.42 14.12 -10.26
N THR A 28 16.96 13.42 -11.27
CA THR A 28 16.88 11.95 -11.33
C THR A 28 18.09 11.36 -10.63
N VAL A 29 17.91 10.85 -9.40
CA VAL A 29 19.01 10.31 -8.57
C VAL A 29 19.44 8.94 -9.08
N LYS A 30 18.46 8.09 -9.40
CA LYS A 30 18.64 6.74 -9.95
C LYS A 30 17.49 6.39 -10.87
N GLN A 31 17.75 5.58 -11.89
CA GLN A 31 16.71 5.03 -12.76
C GLN A 31 17.13 3.66 -13.28
N TRP A 32 16.14 2.82 -13.58
CA TRP A 32 16.34 1.46 -14.07
C TRP A 32 15.41 1.17 -15.23
N ASN A 33 15.95 0.52 -16.25
CA ASN A 33 15.15 -0.19 -17.24
C ASN A 33 14.37 -1.30 -16.55
N LEU A 34 15.12 -2.27 -16.01
CA LEU A 34 14.62 -3.29 -15.11
C LEU A 34 15.59 -3.43 -13.94
N LEU A 35 15.07 -3.80 -12.77
CA LEU A 35 15.87 -4.01 -11.58
C LEU A 35 16.67 -5.31 -11.73
N SER A 36 17.98 -5.25 -11.48
CA SER A 36 18.88 -6.40 -11.53
C SER A 36 19.70 -6.52 -10.25
N TYR A 37 20.17 -7.72 -9.94
CA TYR A 37 20.88 -8.02 -8.70
C TYR A 37 22.30 -8.49 -8.96
N ASN A 38 23.17 -8.31 -7.96
CA ASN A 38 24.54 -8.80 -7.98
C ASN A 38 24.54 -10.27 -7.55
N PHE A 39 24.20 -11.14 -8.50
CA PHE A 39 24.04 -12.56 -8.26
C PHE A 39 25.39 -13.26 -8.02
N PRO A 40 25.45 -14.22 -7.07
CA PRO A 40 26.48 -15.25 -7.06
C PRO A 40 26.44 -16.05 -8.37
N TRP A 41 27.58 -16.61 -8.77
CA TRP A 41 27.75 -17.26 -10.08
C TRP A 41 26.89 -18.52 -10.26
N ASP A 42 26.52 -19.18 -9.15
CA ASP A 42 25.78 -20.43 -9.09
C ASP A 42 24.25 -20.24 -9.04
N TYR A 43 23.79 -18.99 -8.99
CA TYR A 43 22.36 -18.68 -8.91
C TYR A 43 21.65 -18.96 -10.24
N PRO A 44 20.44 -19.56 -10.22
CA PRO A 44 19.72 -19.97 -11.43
C PRO A 44 19.02 -18.78 -12.11
N THR A 45 19.78 -17.77 -12.55
CA THR A 45 19.27 -16.50 -13.11
C THR A 45 18.51 -16.66 -14.43
N SER A 46 18.68 -17.78 -15.14
CA SER A 46 17.90 -18.13 -16.32
C SER A 46 16.51 -18.69 -16.00
N ASN A 47 16.28 -19.14 -14.76
CA ASN A 47 14.97 -19.60 -14.31
C ASN A 47 14.09 -18.40 -13.98
N LYS A 48 13.01 -18.21 -14.74
CA LYS A 48 12.07 -17.10 -14.57
C LYS A 48 11.27 -17.18 -13.27
N ASP A 49 11.08 -18.36 -12.70
CA ASP A 49 10.44 -18.52 -11.39
C ASP A 49 11.33 -17.97 -10.26
N PHE A 50 12.65 -18.05 -10.46
CA PHE A 50 13.65 -17.48 -9.53
C PHE A 50 13.87 -15.99 -9.79
N TYR A 51 14.17 -15.61 -11.04
CA TYR A 51 14.40 -14.24 -11.44
C TYR A 51 13.70 -13.90 -12.75
N ASN A 52 12.64 -13.10 -12.64
CA ASN A 52 12.01 -12.46 -13.78
C ASN A 52 12.06 -10.93 -13.58
N PRO A 53 12.96 -10.21 -14.26
CA PRO A 53 13.14 -8.77 -14.02
C PRO A 53 11.89 -7.93 -14.30
N GLU A 54 10.98 -8.39 -15.17
CA GLU A 54 9.68 -7.74 -15.42
C GLU A 54 8.68 -7.92 -14.26
N ASN A 55 8.92 -8.88 -13.37
CA ASN A 55 8.14 -9.12 -12.16
C ASN A 55 8.75 -8.46 -10.91
N VAL A 56 9.88 -7.73 -11.04
CA VAL A 56 10.52 -7.04 -9.92
C VAL A 56 10.12 -5.56 -9.95
N VAL A 57 9.39 -5.11 -8.94
CA VAL A 57 9.02 -3.69 -8.77
C VAL A 57 9.39 -3.19 -7.38
N ALA A 58 9.95 -1.99 -7.31
CA ALA A 58 10.26 -1.34 -6.05
C ALA A 58 9.00 -0.66 -5.48
N THR A 59 8.64 -0.98 -4.25
CA THR A 59 7.49 -0.37 -3.56
C THR A 59 7.90 0.61 -2.48
N GLY A 60 9.10 0.49 -1.92
CA GLY A 60 9.60 1.40 -0.90
C GLY A 60 11.09 1.65 -0.93
N MET A 61 11.48 2.81 -0.38
CA MET A 61 12.88 3.20 -0.25
C MET A 61 13.19 3.87 1.08
N GLU A 62 14.46 3.82 1.46
CA GLU A 62 15.04 4.63 2.53
C GLU A 62 16.42 5.14 2.13
N VAL A 63 16.67 6.43 2.38
CA VAL A 63 17.94 7.08 2.04
C VAL A 63 18.83 7.11 3.28
N GLY A 64 19.86 6.27 3.29
CA GLY A 64 20.91 6.26 4.29
C GLY A 64 21.99 7.30 4.05
N TYR A 65 23.12 7.19 4.76
CA TYR A 65 24.25 8.11 4.61
C TYR A 65 24.99 7.87 3.28
N ASP A 66 25.32 6.61 3.03
CA ASP A 66 26.13 6.12 1.92
C ASP A 66 25.36 5.17 0.98
N ARG A 67 24.20 4.68 1.44
CA ARG A 67 23.37 3.69 0.75
C ARG A 67 21.94 4.17 0.58
N ILE A 68 21.27 3.70 -0.47
CA ILE A 68 19.81 3.76 -0.60
C ILE A 68 19.30 2.33 -0.50
N PHE A 69 18.38 2.08 0.42
CA PHE A 69 17.71 0.80 0.61
C PHE A 69 16.44 0.77 -0.24
N ILE A 70 16.15 -0.39 -0.81
CA ILE A 70 15.03 -0.60 -1.72
C ILE A 70 14.29 -1.88 -1.32
N ALA A 71 12.99 -1.76 -1.11
CA ALA A 71 12.06 -2.85 -0.89
C ALA A 71 11.41 -3.28 -2.22
N THR A 72 11.47 -4.57 -2.51
CA THR A 72 10.93 -5.23 -3.72
C THR A 72 10.11 -6.44 -3.25
N PRO A 73 8.86 -6.24 -2.82
CA PRO A 73 8.03 -7.35 -2.32
C PRO A 73 7.79 -8.37 -3.42
N ARG A 74 7.60 -9.63 -3.01
CA ARG A 74 7.29 -10.74 -3.92
C ARG A 74 5.83 -10.66 -4.34
N LEU A 75 5.47 -9.69 -5.19
CA LEU A 75 4.10 -9.54 -5.71
C LEU A 75 3.73 -10.64 -6.71
N PHE A 76 4.72 -11.09 -7.47
CA PHE A 76 4.68 -12.24 -8.37
C PHE A 76 5.92 -13.11 -8.13
N SER A 77 5.97 -14.30 -8.75
CA SER A 77 7.19 -15.10 -8.84
C SER A 77 8.32 -14.36 -9.58
N GLY A 78 9.57 -14.81 -9.40
CA GLY A 78 10.73 -14.22 -10.06
C GLY A 78 11.38 -13.05 -9.32
N VAL A 79 11.20 -12.94 -7.99
CA VAL A 79 11.82 -11.92 -7.13
C VAL A 79 12.85 -12.57 -6.18
N PRO A 80 14.15 -12.52 -6.52
CA PRO A 80 15.21 -13.20 -5.76
C PRO A 80 15.40 -12.65 -4.34
N ALA A 81 15.58 -11.33 -4.21
CA ALA A 81 15.79 -10.66 -2.93
C ALA A 81 14.75 -9.56 -2.75
N THR A 82 14.11 -9.52 -1.59
CA THR A 82 13.02 -8.58 -1.32
C THR A 82 13.47 -7.28 -0.66
N LEU A 83 14.67 -7.28 -0.08
CA LEU A 83 15.31 -6.12 0.51
C LEU A 83 16.73 -6.03 -0.05
N SER A 84 17.05 -4.87 -0.63
CA SER A 84 18.33 -4.61 -1.27
C SER A 84 18.85 -3.23 -0.94
N SER A 85 20.12 -2.99 -1.26
CA SER A 85 20.75 -1.67 -1.18
C SER A 85 21.56 -1.36 -2.44
N ILE A 86 21.76 -0.07 -2.68
CA ILE A 86 22.67 0.47 -3.70
C ILE A 86 23.54 1.56 -3.06
N SER A 87 24.72 1.79 -3.60
CA SER A 87 25.54 2.94 -3.20
C SER A 87 24.88 4.24 -3.65
N LYS A 88 24.73 5.20 -2.74
CA LYS A 88 24.25 6.56 -3.05
C LYS A 88 25.20 7.25 -4.04
N GLY A 89 26.51 7.06 -3.86
CA GLY A 89 27.56 7.68 -4.69
C GLY A 89 27.82 7.01 -6.04
N SER A 90 27.16 5.90 -6.36
CA SER A 90 27.24 5.29 -7.70
C SER A 90 26.84 6.30 -8.77
N LEU A 91 27.49 6.27 -9.93
CA LEU A 91 27.11 7.09 -11.09
C LEU A 91 26.52 6.20 -12.18
N GLY A 92 25.68 6.80 -13.02
CA GLY A 92 25.04 6.13 -14.14
C GLY A 92 23.70 5.47 -13.80
N ASP A 93 23.11 4.90 -14.84
CA ASP A 93 21.79 4.30 -14.81
C ASP A 93 21.84 2.79 -14.55
N SER A 94 20.71 2.25 -14.09
CA SER A 94 20.49 0.85 -13.76
C SER A 94 21.53 0.22 -12.81
N PRO A 95 21.89 0.87 -11.69
CA PRO A 95 22.85 0.28 -10.76
C PRO A 95 22.34 -1.02 -10.16
N THR A 96 23.22 -2.01 -10.08
CA THR A 96 22.89 -3.36 -9.63
C THR A 96 22.58 -3.38 -8.14
N LEU A 97 21.45 -4.00 -7.77
CA LEU A 97 21.01 -4.18 -6.40
C LEU A 97 21.88 -5.19 -5.64
N GLN A 98 22.26 -4.85 -4.42
CA GLN A 98 22.93 -5.76 -3.49
C GLN A 98 21.90 -6.29 -2.50
N ALA A 99 21.70 -7.61 -2.45
CA ALA A 99 20.79 -8.23 -1.47
C ALA A 99 21.24 -7.85 -0.04
N TYR A 100 20.30 -7.34 0.76
CA TYR A 100 20.61 -6.82 2.10
C TYR A 100 20.03 -7.70 3.22
N PRO A 101 20.77 -7.93 4.32
CA PRO A 101 22.20 -7.65 4.46
C PRO A 101 23.07 -8.61 3.65
N SER A 102 22.53 -9.78 3.30
CA SER A 102 23.14 -10.73 2.38
C SER A 102 22.07 -11.69 1.83
N TRP A 103 22.46 -12.50 0.84
CA TRP A 103 21.59 -13.50 0.22
C TRP A 103 21.02 -14.56 1.19
N SER A 104 21.65 -14.79 2.35
CA SER A 104 21.17 -15.77 3.34
C SER A 104 19.80 -15.38 3.93
N HIS A 105 19.44 -14.09 3.90
CA HIS A 105 18.12 -13.60 4.33
C HIS A 105 17.04 -13.83 3.27
N HIS A 106 17.39 -14.20 2.04
CA HIS A 106 16.46 -14.24 0.90
C HIS A 106 16.19 -15.65 0.38
N ARG A 107 16.36 -16.68 1.23
CA ARG A 107 16.10 -18.09 0.86
C ARG A 107 14.67 -18.38 0.40
N ALA A 108 13.70 -17.56 0.81
CA ALA A 108 12.35 -17.64 0.26
C ALA A 108 12.29 -17.44 -1.27
N GLY A 109 13.29 -16.77 -1.87
CA GLY A 109 13.41 -16.62 -3.32
C GLY A 109 13.75 -17.92 -4.07
N THR A 110 14.27 -18.94 -3.38
CA THR A 110 14.47 -20.30 -3.93
C THR A 110 13.40 -21.29 -3.48
N ASN A 111 12.26 -20.79 -3.00
CA ASN A 111 11.19 -21.57 -2.36
C ASN A 111 11.66 -22.37 -1.12
N GLU A 112 12.78 -21.96 -0.54
CA GLU A 112 13.28 -22.48 0.72
C GLU A 112 12.75 -21.62 1.87
N TYR A 113 11.52 -21.92 2.27
CA TYR A 113 10.83 -21.21 3.33
C TYR A 113 11.36 -21.65 4.68
N ASN A 114 12.46 -21.05 5.09
CA ASN A 114 12.89 -21.09 6.46
C ASN A 114 12.28 -19.90 7.19
N CYS A 115 11.14 -20.10 7.84
CA CYS A 115 10.53 -19.10 8.72
C CYS A 115 11.34 -18.85 10.01
N SER A 116 12.63 -19.25 10.02
CA SER A 116 13.61 -18.92 11.06
C SER A 116 13.66 -17.43 11.36
N ASP A 117 14.35 -17.11 12.46
CA ASP A 117 14.36 -15.79 13.05
C ASP A 117 14.74 -14.66 12.06
N ILE A 118 15.58 -14.93 11.05
CA ILE A 118 16.13 -13.87 10.19
C ILE A 118 15.73 -13.95 8.71
N GLY A 119 15.00 -14.98 8.26
CA GLY A 119 14.60 -15.14 6.86
C GLY A 119 13.50 -14.17 6.43
N LEU A 120 13.67 -13.50 5.27
CA LEU A 120 12.72 -12.54 4.71
C LEU A 120 11.87 -13.14 3.57
N VAL A 121 10.56 -12.97 3.66
CA VAL A 121 9.59 -13.47 2.66
C VAL A 121 9.11 -12.39 1.71
N SER A 122 8.73 -11.20 2.17
CA SER A 122 8.23 -10.16 1.28
C SER A 122 8.21 -8.82 2.01
N VAL A 123 9.28 -8.04 1.83
CA VAL A 123 9.43 -6.72 2.45
C VAL A 123 8.76 -5.68 1.56
N TYR A 124 7.72 -5.05 2.08
CA TYR A 124 6.98 -4.01 1.37
C TYR A 124 7.52 -2.61 1.62
N ARG A 125 7.89 -2.33 2.87
CA ARG A 125 8.28 -1.01 3.34
C ARG A 125 9.37 -1.10 4.40
N ILE A 126 10.18 -0.05 4.42
CA ILE A 126 11.35 0.09 5.28
C ILE A 126 11.36 1.50 5.90
N ARG A 127 11.92 1.63 7.10
CA ARG A 127 12.13 2.91 7.81
C ARG A 127 13.52 2.94 8.45
N ILE A 128 14.19 4.08 8.41
CA ILE A 128 15.39 4.31 9.21
C ILE A 128 15.00 5.21 10.39
N ASP A 129 15.32 4.78 11.61
CA ASP A 129 15.12 5.60 12.81
C ASP A 129 16.31 6.53 13.09
N SER A 130 16.15 7.42 14.07
CA SER A 130 17.20 8.37 14.46
C SER A 130 18.45 7.69 15.04
N CYS A 131 18.34 6.44 15.51
CA CYS A 131 19.42 5.60 16.02
C CYS A 131 20.19 4.83 14.93
N ASN A 132 19.98 5.16 13.64
CA ASN A 132 20.63 4.50 12.50
C ASN A 132 20.30 3.00 12.40
N ARG A 133 19.05 2.62 12.71
CA ARG A 133 18.55 1.26 12.52
C ARG A 133 17.51 1.22 11.40
N LEU A 134 17.59 0.18 10.56
CA LEU A 134 16.64 -0.07 9.47
C LEU A 134 15.58 -1.06 9.93
N TRP A 135 14.33 -0.61 9.99
CA TRP A 135 13.14 -1.41 10.26
C TRP A 135 12.57 -1.92 8.95
N ALA A 136 12.56 -3.24 8.76
CA ALA A 136 12.01 -3.88 7.57
C ALA A 136 10.72 -4.63 7.89
N LEU A 137 9.61 -4.19 7.31
CA LEU A 137 8.29 -4.82 7.44
C LEU A 137 8.17 -5.96 6.43
N ASP A 138 8.24 -7.19 6.93
CA ASP A 138 8.04 -8.41 6.16
C ASP A 138 6.61 -8.91 6.34
N ALA A 139 5.83 -8.91 5.25
CA ALA A 139 4.43 -9.32 5.26
C ALA A 139 4.23 -10.83 5.43
N GLY A 140 5.27 -11.65 5.19
CA GLY A 140 5.14 -13.11 5.26
C GLY A 140 4.31 -13.75 4.12
N VAL A 141 3.84 -12.94 3.16
CA VAL A 141 3.03 -13.36 2.01
C VAL A 141 3.84 -13.25 0.72
N SER A 142 3.96 -14.36 0.00
CA SER A 142 4.53 -14.42 -1.35
C SER A 142 3.45 -14.33 -2.41
N ARG A 143 3.80 -13.86 -3.60
CA ARG A 143 2.93 -13.85 -4.80
C ARG A 143 1.56 -13.20 -4.54
N SER A 144 1.57 -12.07 -3.83
CA SER A 144 0.36 -11.41 -3.33
C SER A 144 -0.60 -10.88 -4.41
N LEU A 145 -0.14 -10.73 -5.67
CA LEU A 145 -0.98 -10.38 -6.82
C LEU A 145 -1.23 -11.57 -7.77
N GLU A 146 -0.88 -12.78 -7.35
CA GLU A 146 -1.03 -14.01 -8.14
C GLU A 146 -1.89 -15.05 -7.41
N ASP A 147 -1.37 -15.67 -6.34
CA ASP A 147 -2.07 -16.71 -5.59
C ASP A 147 -2.15 -16.45 -4.06
N PHE A 148 -1.58 -15.34 -3.59
CA PHE A 148 -1.61 -14.91 -2.17
C PHE A 148 -1.11 -16.02 -1.22
N GLU A 149 0.07 -16.55 -1.49
CA GLU A 149 0.64 -17.62 -0.66
C GLU A 149 1.13 -17.07 0.69
N VAL A 150 0.40 -17.38 1.78
CA VAL A 150 0.85 -17.11 3.14
C VAL A 150 1.97 -18.08 3.52
N THR A 151 3.21 -17.63 3.34
CA THR A 151 4.41 -18.45 3.50
C THR A 151 4.90 -18.53 4.95
N CYS A 152 4.93 -17.39 5.66
CA CYS A 152 5.38 -17.29 7.05
C CYS A 152 4.53 -16.27 7.82
N PRO A 153 4.54 -16.27 9.16
CA PRO A 153 3.99 -15.18 9.95
C PRO A 153 4.67 -13.83 9.63
N PRO A 154 3.92 -12.73 9.63
CA PRO A 154 4.45 -11.39 9.41
C PRO A 154 5.32 -10.95 10.58
N LYS A 155 6.35 -10.17 10.28
CA LYS A 155 7.34 -9.73 11.26
C LYS A 155 7.99 -8.42 10.84
N ILE A 156 8.61 -7.75 11.81
CA ILE A 156 9.56 -6.68 11.56
C ILE A 156 10.94 -7.14 11.99
N LEU A 157 11.93 -6.98 11.11
CA LEU A 157 13.34 -7.12 11.46
C LEU A 157 13.99 -5.74 11.53
N VAL A 158 14.70 -5.48 12.62
CA VAL A 158 15.43 -4.24 12.86
C VAL A 158 16.92 -4.52 12.71
N TYR A 159 17.57 -3.83 11.78
CA TYR A 159 18.99 -3.97 11.49
C TYR A 159 19.75 -2.76 12.02
N ASP A 160 20.86 -2.96 12.73
CA ASP A 160 21.81 -1.88 12.99
C ASP A 160 22.61 -1.61 11.72
N LEU A 161 22.51 -0.40 11.16
CA LEU A 161 23.16 -0.05 9.90
C LEU A 161 24.68 0.16 10.03
N ASN A 162 25.23 0.17 11.24
CA ASN A 162 26.68 0.19 11.45
C ASN A 162 27.31 -1.20 11.28
N THR A 163 26.59 -2.25 11.67
CA THR A 163 27.06 -3.64 11.68
C THR A 163 26.36 -4.52 10.65
N ASP A 164 25.28 -4.02 10.05
CA ASP A 164 24.35 -4.74 9.17
C ASP A 164 23.81 -6.04 9.79
N GLN A 165 23.72 -6.08 11.13
CA GLN A 165 23.18 -7.21 11.89
C GLN A 165 21.77 -6.94 12.36
N VAL A 166 20.95 -8.00 12.44
CA VAL A 166 19.63 -7.95 13.08
C VAL A 166 19.83 -7.75 14.58
N VAL A 167 19.31 -6.65 15.12
CA VAL A 167 19.33 -6.32 16.54
C VAL A 167 18.00 -6.58 17.24
N ARG A 168 16.90 -6.65 16.49
CA ARG A 168 15.57 -6.99 17.02
C ARG A 168 14.72 -7.69 15.97
N ARG A 169 13.96 -8.69 16.42
CA ARG A 169 12.85 -9.29 15.69
C ARG A 169 11.56 -8.99 16.45
N ILE A 170 10.51 -8.62 15.72
CA ILE A 170 9.20 -8.31 16.28
C ILE A 170 8.19 -9.16 15.52
N ASP A 171 7.59 -10.13 16.21
CA ASP A 171 6.56 -10.99 15.65
C ASP A 171 5.17 -10.42 15.88
N PHE A 172 4.30 -10.54 14.88
CA PHE A 172 2.93 -10.06 14.99
C PHE A 172 2.10 -11.10 15.75
N PRO A 173 1.45 -10.73 16.88
CA PRO A 173 0.64 -11.67 17.61
C PRO A 173 -0.62 -12.04 16.80
N THR A 174 -1.10 -13.28 16.95
CA THR A 174 -2.22 -13.82 16.16
C THR A 174 -3.50 -12.98 16.27
N GLU A 175 -3.66 -12.26 17.38
CA GLU A 175 -4.79 -11.42 17.73
C GLU A 175 -4.93 -10.20 16.81
N VAL A 176 -3.84 -9.74 16.19
CA VAL A 176 -3.85 -8.60 15.26
C VAL A 176 -3.83 -9.03 13.78
N ILE A 177 -3.59 -10.31 13.54
CA ILE A 177 -3.61 -10.93 12.21
C ILE A 177 -5.05 -11.29 11.84
N ARG A 178 -5.43 -11.05 10.59
CA ARG A 178 -6.71 -11.45 9.99
C ARG A 178 -6.41 -12.42 8.84
N GLY A 179 -7.45 -13.13 8.38
CA GLY A 179 -7.28 -14.24 7.42
C GLY A 179 -6.46 -13.87 6.18
N GLU A 180 -6.72 -12.70 5.60
CA GLU A 180 -6.02 -12.19 4.41
C GLU A 180 -5.18 -10.94 4.75
N SER A 181 -4.63 -10.83 5.96
CA SER A 181 -3.80 -9.68 6.32
C SER A 181 -2.60 -9.52 5.38
N LEU A 182 -2.38 -8.30 4.91
CA LEU A 182 -1.21 -7.93 4.11
C LEU A 182 -0.67 -6.61 4.61
N TYR A 183 0.44 -6.67 5.35
CA TYR A 183 1.06 -5.50 5.97
C TYR A 183 2.00 -4.79 4.98
N THR A 184 1.66 -3.56 4.59
CA THR A 184 2.29 -2.91 3.42
C THR A 184 3.06 -1.64 3.73
N ASN A 185 2.78 -0.96 4.84
CA ASN A 185 3.44 0.28 5.22
C ASN A 185 3.66 0.37 6.72
N ILE A 186 4.70 1.10 7.12
CA ILE A 186 5.16 1.23 8.50
C ILE A 186 5.56 2.67 8.74
N VAL A 187 5.31 3.23 9.92
CA VAL A 187 5.89 4.47 10.41
C VAL A 187 6.47 4.20 11.79
N VAL A 188 7.68 4.69 12.04
CA VAL A 188 8.31 4.69 13.36
C VAL A 188 8.14 6.09 13.96
N ASP A 189 7.56 6.14 15.15
CA ASP A 189 7.23 7.35 15.87
C ASP A 189 8.06 7.45 17.13
N GLU A 190 9.02 8.36 17.08
CA GLU A 190 10.04 8.59 18.11
C GLU A 190 9.67 9.75 19.05
N THR A 191 8.49 10.36 18.91
CA THR A 191 8.11 11.57 19.68
C THR A 191 8.01 11.35 21.18
N THR A 192 7.70 10.12 21.60
CA THR A 192 7.67 9.73 23.02
C THR A 192 8.97 9.11 23.51
N SER A 193 9.92 8.88 22.60
CA SER A 193 11.19 8.22 22.94
C SER A 193 12.09 9.16 23.73
N GLN A 194 12.65 8.65 24.82
CA GLN A 194 13.61 9.41 25.61
C GLN A 194 15.03 9.16 25.10
N PRO A 195 15.92 10.17 25.03
CA PRO A 195 17.28 10.00 24.49
C PRO A 195 18.08 8.86 25.14
N GLN A 196 17.88 8.62 26.44
CA GLN A 196 18.53 7.54 27.19
C GLN A 196 18.08 6.13 26.78
N ASN A 197 16.91 6.00 26.14
CA ASN A 197 16.33 4.72 25.75
C ASN A 197 16.76 4.31 24.33
N ASN A 198 17.60 5.11 23.65
CA ASN A 198 18.21 4.76 22.36
C ASN A 198 17.21 4.19 21.34
N CYS A 199 16.05 4.85 21.19
CA CYS A 199 14.98 4.46 20.27
C CYS A 199 14.32 3.11 20.57
N ASP A 200 14.47 2.52 21.76
CA ASP A 200 13.82 1.25 22.15
C ASP A 200 12.41 1.43 22.73
N ASP A 201 11.98 2.67 22.94
CA ASP A 201 10.69 3.07 23.51
C ASP A 201 9.83 3.90 22.52
N VAL A 202 9.81 3.46 21.27
CA VAL A 202 9.07 4.05 20.15
C VAL A 202 7.68 3.41 19.97
N PHE A 203 6.79 4.12 19.29
CA PHE A 203 5.58 3.53 18.73
C PHE A 203 5.76 3.25 17.25
N VAL A 204 5.12 2.21 16.75
CA VAL A 204 5.14 1.86 15.33
C VAL A 204 3.71 1.68 14.83
N TYR A 205 3.39 2.34 13.72
CA TYR A 205 2.08 2.23 13.06
C TYR A 205 2.23 1.46 11.75
N ILE A 206 1.50 0.37 11.59
CA ILE A 206 1.58 -0.52 10.43
C ILE A 206 0.21 -0.59 9.74
N THR A 207 0.16 -0.40 8.42
CA THR A 207 -1.07 -0.58 7.64
C THR A 207 -1.26 -2.04 7.26
N ASP A 208 -2.47 -2.54 7.44
CA ASP A 208 -2.95 -3.76 6.81
C ASP A 208 -3.89 -3.37 5.67
N THR A 209 -3.50 -3.69 4.44
CA THR A 209 -4.15 -3.18 3.23
C THR A 209 -5.32 -4.04 2.79
N VAL A 210 -5.17 -5.36 2.85
CA VAL A 210 -6.18 -6.31 2.36
C VAL A 210 -7.24 -6.61 3.41
N ALA A 211 -6.86 -6.63 4.68
CA ALA A 211 -7.81 -6.49 5.79
C ALA A 211 -7.64 -5.07 6.33
N PRO A 212 -8.44 -4.07 5.92
CA PRO A 212 -8.17 -2.68 6.26
C PRO A 212 -8.09 -2.38 7.76
N GLY A 213 -6.93 -1.89 8.20
CA GLY A 213 -6.68 -1.54 9.60
C GLY A 213 -5.32 -0.93 9.82
N ILE A 214 -5.14 -0.33 10.99
CA ILE A 214 -3.84 0.10 11.49
C ILE A 214 -3.50 -0.76 12.70
N VAL A 215 -2.36 -1.43 12.65
CA VAL A 215 -1.76 -2.12 13.78
C VAL A 215 -0.80 -1.14 14.46
N VAL A 216 -0.87 -1.09 15.78
CA VAL A 216 0.01 -0.26 16.62
C VAL A 216 0.87 -1.19 17.44
N TYR A 217 2.16 -0.90 17.49
CA TYR A 217 3.14 -1.61 18.30
C TYR A 217 3.83 -0.63 19.25
N ASP A 218 3.74 -0.90 20.54
CA ASP A 218 4.44 -0.22 21.63
C ASP A 218 5.73 -1.01 21.92
N SER A 219 6.86 -0.49 21.44
CA SER A 219 8.14 -1.20 21.56
C SER A 219 8.72 -1.20 22.97
N ALA A 220 8.29 -0.29 23.84
CA ALA A 220 8.71 -0.23 25.24
C ALA A 220 8.07 -1.35 26.07
N LYS A 221 6.80 -1.68 25.76
CA LYS A 221 6.03 -2.71 26.47
C LYS A 221 5.95 -4.04 25.73
N ASP A 222 6.42 -4.07 24.49
CA ASP A 222 6.28 -5.22 23.58
C ASP A 222 4.81 -5.63 23.39
N LEU A 223 3.94 -4.62 23.23
CA LEU A 223 2.49 -4.81 23.09
C LEU A 223 2.03 -4.37 21.71
N THR A 224 1.13 -5.17 21.13
CA THR A 224 0.56 -4.91 19.80
C THR A 224 -0.95 -4.97 19.85
N TRP A 225 -1.62 -4.01 19.22
CA TRP A 225 -3.07 -4.03 19.05
C TRP A 225 -3.48 -3.51 17.68
N ARG A 226 -4.74 -3.74 17.33
CA ARG A 226 -5.30 -3.40 16.03
C ARG A 226 -6.46 -2.44 16.19
N LEU A 227 -6.49 -1.43 15.32
CA LEU A 227 -7.55 -0.45 15.20
C LEU A 227 -8.10 -0.48 13.77
N SER A 228 -9.41 -0.31 13.62
CA SER A 228 -10.07 -0.26 12.31
C SER A 228 -11.08 0.86 12.27
N HIS A 229 -11.28 1.42 11.09
CA HIS A 229 -12.24 2.47 10.83
C HIS A 229 -12.74 2.35 9.37
N PRO A 230 -14.00 2.66 9.05
CA PRO A 230 -14.52 2.61 7.68
C PRO A 230 -13.69 3.43 6.66
N ALA A 231 -13.06 4.53 7.10
CA ALA A 231 -12.16 5.33 6.27
C ALA A 231 -10.93 4.59 5.73
N MET A 232 -10.60 3.43 6.30
CA MET A 232 -9.47 2.60 5.88
C MET A 232 -9.83 1.69 4.71
N TYR A 233 -11.13 1.50 4.43
CA TYR A 233 -11.60 0.62 3.36
C TYR A 233 -11.52 1.31 1.99
N PRO A 234 -11.31 0.53 0.91
CA PRO A 234 -11.34 1.05 -0.45
C PRO A 234 -12.76 1.54 -0.81
N ASP A 235 -12.84 2.61 -1.58
CA ASP A 235 -14.08 3.14 -2.12
C ASP A 235 -14.34 2.55 -3.51
N PRO A 236 -15.46 1.84 -3.73
CA PRO A 236 -15.75 1.21 -5.03
C PRO A 236 -15.90 2.22 -6.17
N ASP A 237 -16.24 3.48 -5.90
CA ASP A 237 -16.31 4.52 -6.93
C ASP A 237 -14.90 4.90 -7.46
N PHE A 238 -13.86 4.54 -6.71
CA PHE A 238 -12.44 4.74 -7.04
C PHE A 238 -11.70 3.44 -7.28
N ALA A 239 -12.42 2.35 -7.58
CA ALA A 239 -11.84 1.04 -7.87
C ALA A 239 -10.90 1.04 -9.09
N GLU A 240 -11.30 1.76 -10.14
CA GLU A 240 -10.53 1.91 -11.37
C GLU A 240 -9.65 3.16 -11.30
N SER A 241 -8.34 2.98 -11.43
CA SER A 241 -7.36 4.07 -11.58
C SER A 241 -6.92 4.19 -13.03
N SER A 242 -6.70 5.43 -13.49
CA SER A 242 -6.14 5.72 -14.81
C SER A 242 -4.82 6.47 -14.70
N ILE A 243 -3.81 5.98 -15.43
CA ILE A 243 -2.53 6.66 -15.65
C ILE A 243 -2.29 6.66 -17.16
N LEU A 244 -2.29 7.85 -17.75
CA LEU A 244 -2.25 8.03 -19.20
C LEU A 244 -3.37 7.21 -19.89
N GLU A 245 -3.04 6.41 -20.90
CA GLU A 245 -3.97 5.55 -21.64
C GLU A 245 -4.33 4.23 -20.91
N HIS A 246 -3.65 3.92 -19.81
CA HIS A 246 -3.81 2.64 -19.11
C HIS A 246 -4.80 2.77 -17.95
N ARG A 247 -5.66 1.76 -17.81
CA ARG A 247 -6.65 1.65 -16.74
C ARG A 247 -6.45 0.32 -16.02
N PHE A 248 -6.49 0.34 -14.70
CA PHE A 248 -6.36 -0.87 -13.88
C PHE A 248 -7.25 -0.76 -12.64
N THR A 249 -7.78 -1.90 -12.22
CA THR A 249 -8.64 -1.98 -11.03
C THR A 249 -7.84 -2.58 -9.89
N LEU A 250 -7.70 -1.83 -8.80
CA LEU A 250 -7.00 -2.28 -7.59
C LEU A 250 -7.69 -1.69 -6.36
N MET A 251 -8.31 -2.57 -5.57
CA MET A 251 -9.15 -2.22 -4.42
C MET A 251 -8.35 -2.26 -3.11
N ASP A 252 -7.11 -1.77 -3.14
CA ASP A 252 -6.29 -1.73 -1.93
C ASP A 252 -6.87 -0.74 -0.93
N GLY A 253 -7.04 -1.20 0.32
CA GLY A 253 -7.41 -0.39 1.46
C GLY A 253 -6.28 0.55 1.88
N VAL A 254 -6.21 0.89 3.16
CA VAL A 254 -5.20 1.80 3.72
C VAL A 254 -3.77 1.35 3.33
N VAL A 255 -3.03 2.24 2.66
CA VAL A 255 -1.64 2.03 2.21
C VAL A 255 -0.80 3.28 2.47
N GLY A 256 -1.25 4.43 1.98
CA GLY A 256 -0.55 5.71 2.18
C GLY A 256 -0.57 6.07 3.67
N LEU A 257 0.61 6.31 4.24
CA LEU A 257 0.79 6.56 5.66
C LEU A 257 1.90 7.59 5.86
N ALA A 258 1.62 8.67 6.58
CA ALA A 258 2.61 9.69 6.93
C ALA A 258 2.32 10.27 8.31
N PHE A 259 3.37 10.67 9.03
CA PHE A 259 3.26 11.15 10.40
C PHE A 259 3.82 12.56 10.53
N ASP A 260 3.03 13.42 11.17
CA ASP A 260 3.42 14.78 11.55
C ASP A 260 3.85 14.78 13.02
N PRO A 261 5.16 14.86 13.33
CA PRO A 261 5.66 14.84 14.69
C PRO A 261 5.34 16.13 15.47
N GLU A 262 5.05 17.26 14.81
CA GLU A 262 4.74 18.51 15.51
C GLU A 262 3.31 18.54 16.06
N THR A 263 2.41 17.77 15.45
CA THR A 263 0.99 17.73 15.85
C THR A 263 0.52 16.36 16.33
N ASP A 264 1.43 15.39 16.49
CA ASP A 264 1.09 14.02 16.89
C ASP A 264 -0.06 13.44 16.04
N THR A 265 0.02 13.65 14.73
CA THR A 265 -1.06 13.32 13.79
C THR A 265 -0.57 12.36 12.72
N LEU A 266 -1.27 11.23 12.60
CA LEU A 266 -1.06 10.26 11.54
C LEU A 266 -2.05 10.54 10.40
N TYR A 267 -1.51 10.85 9.23
CA TYR A 267 -2.26 10.96 7.98
C TYR A 267 -2.26 9.62 7.26
N PHE A 268 -3.41 9.25 6.71
CA PHE A 268 -3.54 8.00 5.97
C PHE A 268 -4.54 8.09 4.83
N GLN A 269 -4.36 7.21 3.85
CA GLN A 269 -5.28 7.07 2.72
C GLN A 269 -5.28 5.63 2.19
N PRO A 270 -6.45 5.08 1.84
CA PRO A 270 -6.55 3.96 0.92
C PRO A 270 -5.98 4.28 -0.47
N LEU A 271 -5.64 3.27 -1.27
CA LEU A 271 -5.34 3.48 -2.69
C LEU A 271 -6.61 3.91 -3.44
N ALA A 272 -7.69 3.13 -3.30
CA ALA A 272 -8.96 3.37 -3.97
C ALA A 272 -9.76 4.48 -3.27
N THR A 273 -9.21 5.70 -3.23
CA THR A 273 -9.92 6.92 -2.82
C THR A 273 -9.18 8.18 -3.25
N ASP A 274 -9.92 9.26 -3.47
CA ASP A 274 -9.37 10.62 -3.54
C ASP A 274 -9.14 11.25 -2.16
N ARG A 275 -9.76 10.73 -1.09
CA ARG A 275 -9.72 11.33 0.25
C ARG A 275 -8.38 11.14 0.96
N LEU A 276 -8.07 12.10 1.83
CA LEU A 276 -6.99 12.04 2.81
C LEU A 276 -7.59 12.17 4.21
N PHE A 277 -7.23 11.25 5.11
CA PHE A 277 -7.74 11.19 6.47
C PHE A 277 -6.63 11.44 7.48
N SER A 278 -7.02 11.79 8.70
CA SER A 278 -6.10 11.91 9.84
C SER A 278 -6.69 11.34 11.12
N VAL A 279 -5.79 10.95 12.01
CA VAL A 279 -6.10 10.51 13.38
C VAL A 279 -4.95 10.92 14.29
N SER A 280 -5.26 11.36 15.52
CA SER A 280 -4.22 11.66 16.50
C SER A 280 -3.56 10.37 16.98
N THR A 281 -2.24 10.38 17.08
CA THR A 281 -1.48 9.27 17.65
C THR A 281 -1.81 9.05 19.12
N THR A 282 -2.25 10.07 19.86
CA THR A 282 -2.75 9.88 21.24
C THR A 282 -3.93 8.90 21.27
N ALA A 283 -4.83 8.95 20.29
CA ALA A 283 -5.94 8.01 20.20
C ALA A 283 -5.48 6.60 19.76
N LEU A 284 -4.45 6.51 18.91
CA LEU A 284 -3.87 5.23 18.49
C LEU A 284 -3.10 4.54 19.64
N ARG A 285 -2.31 5.30 20.38
CA ARG A 285 -1.46 4.87 21.51
C ARG A 285 -2.28 4.46 22.75
N ALA A 286 -3.56 4.82 22.82
CA ALA A 286 -4.44 4.53 23.95
C ALA A 286 -4.79 3.03 24.13
N GLY A 287 -4.47 2.18 23.15
CA GLY A 287 -4.76 0.75 23.17
C GLY A 287 -6.01 0.38 22.36
N PRO A 288 -6.51 -0.87 22.52
CA PRO A 288 -7.73 -1.33 21.87
C PRO A 288 -8.94 -0.45 22.21
N LEU A 289 -9.82 -0.22 21.22
CA LEU A 289 -11.04 0.55 21.45
C LEU A 289 -12.03 -0.23 22.34
N PRO A 290 -12.61 0.42 23.37
CA PRO A 290 -13.72 -0.15 24.11
C PRO A 290 -14.92 -0.43 23.19
N PHE A 291 -15.75 -1.38 23.57
CA PHE A 291 -16.98 -1.70 22.83
C PHE A 291 -17.86 -0.45 22.62
N GLY A 292 -18.28 -0.23 21.37
CA GLY A 292 -19.13 0.90 20.98
C GLY A 292 -18.41 2.25 20.90
N LYS A 293 -17.07 2.28 20.93
CA LYS A 293 -16.28 3.48 20.68
C LYS A 293 -15.64 3.44 19.30
N ASP A 294 -15.67 4.57 18.62
CA ASP A 294 -15.05 4.76 17.32
C ASP A 294 -13.72 5.52 17.45
N LEU A 295 -12.81 5.21 16.53
CA LEU A 295 -11.57 5.98 16.37
C LEU A 295 -11.92 7.40 15.88
N PRO A 296 -11.36 8.48 16.47
CA PRO A 296 -11.68 9.85 16.09
C PRO A 296 -10.97 10.26 14.79
N VAL A 297 -11.34 9.61 13.68
CA VAL A 297 -10.82 9.89 12.34
C VAL A 297 -11.47 11.14 11.78
N LYS A 298 -10.65 11.99 11.16
CA LYS A 298 -11.09 13.21 10.48
C LYS A 298 -10.79 13.11 9.00
N LEU A 299 -11.72 13.58 8.16
CA LEU A 299 -11.42 13.90 6.78
C LEU A 299 -10.56 15.18 6.77
N VAL A 300 -9.41 15.11 6.13
CA VAL A 300 -8.55 16.28 5.93
C VAL A 300 -9.02 16.98 4.65
N GLY A 301 -9.03 16.28 3.52
CA GLY A 301 -9.41 16.82 2.23
C GLY A 301 -9.52 15.78 1.12
N ARG A 302 -9.77 16.23 -0.12
CA ARG A 302 -9.82 15.38 -1.32
C ARG A 302 -8.74 15.79 -2.33
N LYS A 303 -7.98 14.81 -2.81
CA LYS A 303 -6.99 14.95 -3.88
C LYS A 303 -7.71 14.99 -5.24
N SER A 304 -6.98 15.33 -6.31
CA SER A 304 -7.50 15.31 -7.68
C SER A 304 -7.80 13.89 -8.20
N SER A 305 -7.01 12.90 -7.77
CA SER A 305 -7.19 11.48 -8.11
C SER A 305 -6.61 10.55 -7.03
N GLN A 306 -6.73 9.23 -7.22
CA GLN A 306 -6.12 8.22 -6.35
C GLN A 306 -4.59 8.38 -6.25
N GLY A 307 -3.99 7.73 -5.25
CA GLY A 307 -2.53 7.65 -5.11
C GLY A 307 -2.11 7.11 -3.74
N ILE A 308 -0.93 6.52 -3.65
CA ILE A 308 -0.41 5.94 -2.39
C ILE A 308 0.74 6.71 -1.78
N GLY A 309 1.54 7.40 -2.59
CA GLY A 309 2.65 8.22 -2.13
C GLY A 309 2.15 9.30 -1.16
N LEU A 310 2.63 9.24 0.08
CA LEU A 310 2.26 10.17 1.15
C LEU A 310 3.46 10.38 2.06
N ALA A 311 3.82 11.64 2.31
CA ALA A 311 4.84 12.03 3.27
C ALA A 311 4.42 13.32 3.97
N VAL A 312 5.07 13.61 5.09
CA VAL A 312 4.95 14.90 5.78
C VAL A 312 6.34 15.49 5.89
N ALA A 313 6.44 16.81 5.65
CA ALA A 313 7.64 17.56 5.96
C ALA A 313 7.92 17.42 7.46
N PRO A 314 9.17 17.12 7.88
CA PRO A 314 9.52 16.96 9.29
C PRO A 314 9.20 18.19 10.14
N ARG A 315 9.00 19.35 9.49
CA ARG A 315 8.69 20.64 10.11
C ARG A 315 7.65 21.39 9.27
N GLY A 316 6.81 22.19 9.93
CA GLY A 316 5.84 23.07 9.28
C GLY A 316 4.53 22.41 8.83
N GLY A 317 4.43 21.08 8.92
CA GLY A 317 3.18 20.34 8.69
C GLY A 317 2.75 20.19 7.23
N THR A 318 3.60 20.52 6.26
CA THR A 318 3.28 20.32 4.84
C THR A 318 3.21 18.84 4.51
N ILE A 319 2.09 18.40 3.92
CA ILE A 319 1.87 17.05 3.41
C ILE A 319 2.30 17.02 1.94
N PHE A 320 3.04 15.99 1.55
CA PHE A 320 3.37 15.68 0.17
C PHE A 320 2.59 14.46 -0.29
N TYR A 321 2.03 14.54 -1.49
CA TYR A 321 1.27 13.43 -2.09
C TYR A 321 1.46 13.42 -3.60
N SER A 322 1.11 12.30 -4.23
CA SER A 322 1.25 12.15 -5.68
C SER A 322 -0.02 11.52 -6.26
N PRO A 323 -0.87 12.32 -6.92
CA PRO A 323 -2.08 11.83 -7.56
C PRO A 323 -1.75 11.19 -8.92
N LEU A 324 -2.37 10.03 -9.20
CA LEU A 324 -2.01 9.15 -10.31
C LEU A 324 -2.36 9.73 -11.68
N SER A 325 -3.57 10.27 -11.84
CA SER A 325 -4.05 10.72 -13.15
C SER A 325 -3.31 11.96 -13.65
N GLU A 326 -2.83 12.80 -12.74
CA GLU A 326 -2.12 14.04 -13.07
C GLU A 326 -0.62 13.84 -13.32
N THR A 327 -0.07 12.66 -13.00
CA THR A 327 1.37 12.37 -13.12
C THR A 327 2.25 13.43 -12.43
N ALA A 328 1.91 13.75 -11.18
CA ALA A 328 2.44 14.89 -10.46
C ALA A 328 2.82 14.57 -9.01
N VAL A 329 3.66 15.41 -8.42
CA VAL A 329 3.91 15.49 -6.99
C VAL A 329 3.43 16.86 -6.52
N ALA A 330 2.56 16.87 -5.53
CA ALA A 330 1.94 18.06 -4.99
C ALA A 330 2.18 18.15 -3.48
N SER A 331 2.07 19.37 -2.96
CA SER A 331 2.12 19.66 -1.54
C SER A 331 0.84 20.36 -1.09
N TRP A 332 0.47 20.11 0.16
CA TRP A 332 -0.58 20.80 0.85
C TRP A 332 -0.24 20.98 2.32
N ASN A 333 -0.29 22.22 2.79
CA ASN A 333 -0.22 22.51 4.22
C ASN A 333 -1.64 22.65 4.81
N PRO A 334 -2.11 21.71 5.64
CA PRO A 334 -3.44 21.78 6.24
C PRO A 334 -3.61 22.90 7.27
N ARG A 335 -2.52 23.49 7.77
CA ARG A 335 -2.53 24.57 8.77
C ARG A 335 -2.68 25.95 8.10
N THR A 336 -1.94 26.20 7.03
CA THR A 336 -2.01 27.46 6.25
C THR A 336 -2.99 27.38 5.07
N ASN A 337 -3.43 26.18 4.73
CA ASN A 337 -4.19 25.86 3.55
C ASN A 337 -3.50 26.23 2.23
N GLU A 338 -2.16 26.28 2.23
CA GLU A 338 -1.35 26.52 1.03
C GLU A 338 -1.17 25.24 0.23
N HIS A 339 -1.27 25.35 -1.09
CA HIS A 339 -1.15 24.23 -2.04
C HIS A 339 -0.13 24.57 -3.11
N SER A 340 0.62 23.57 -3.56
CA SER A 340 1.54 23.74 -4.69
C SER A 340 1.70 22.45 -5.48
N ILE A 341 1.89 22.57 -6.79
CA ILE A 341 2.38 21.46 -7.62
C ILE A 341 3.90 21.60 -7.65
N LEU A 342 4.59 20.64 -7.05
CA LEU A 342 6.05 20.66 -6.94
C LEU A 342 6.71 20.19 -8.22
N ALA A 343 6.13 19.16 -8.85
CA ALA A 343 6.63 18.59 -10.09
C ALA A 343 5.48 17.93 -10.86
N GLN A 344 5.57 17.94 -12.18
CA GLN A 344 4.67 17.21 -13.07
C GLN A 344 5.47 16.71 -14.27
N ASP A 345 5.41 15.40 -14.54
CA ASP A 345 6.13 14.78 -15.65
C ASP A 345 5.48 13.44 -16.01
N GLN A 346 4.90 13.35 -17.21
CA GLN A 346 4.17 12.17 -17.68
C GLN A 346 5.06 10.95 -17.91
N GLU A 347 6.37 11.13 -18.09
CA GLU A 347 7.32 10.03 -18.31
C GLU A 347 7.90 9.53 -16.99
N LYS A 348 8.27 10.45 -16.11
CA LYS A 348 9.02 10.17 -14.88
C LYS A 348 8.12 9.95 -13.68
N ILE A 349 6.98 10.61 -13.56
CA ILE A 349 6.10 10.59 -12.38
C ILE A 349 4.78 9.89 -12.75
N GLN A 350 4.77 8.57 -12.91
CA GLN A 350 3.56 7.83 -13.30
C GLN A 350 2.85 7.22 -12.09
N PHE A 351 3.55 6.37 -11.33
CA PHE A 351 3.05 5.81 -10.08
C PHE A 351 4.09 6.01 -8.99
N ALA A 352 3.92 7.04 -8.16
CA ALA A 352 4.78 7.28 -7.01
C ALA A 352 4.44 6.29 -5.88
N ALA A 353 5.22 5.21 -5.79
CA ALA A 353 5.05 4.17 -4.80
C ALA A 353 5.48 4.63 -3.39
N ASP A 354 6.43 5.56 -3.29
CA ASP A 354 6.92 6.12 -2.02
C ASP A 354 7.30 7.59 -2.16
N LEU A 355 7.07 8.37 -1.10
CA LEU A 355 7.51 9.75 -0.96
C LEU A 355 8.25 9.86 0.36
N ARG A 356 9.44 10.49 0.37
CA ARG A 356 10.27 10.58 1.58
C ARG A 356 11.02 11.86 1.79
N THR A 357 11.08 12.27 3.04
CA THR A 357 11.85 13.39 3.56
C THR A 357 12.91 12.85 4.52
N PRO A 358 14.02 12.29 4.00
CA PRO A 358 15.01 11.64 4.84
C PRO A 358 15.67 12.67 5.78
N ASP A 359 15.80 12.34 7.06
CA ASP A 359 16.56 13.14 8.05
C ASP A 359 17.96 13.54 7.57
N ARG A 360 18.56 12.72 6.70
CA ARG A 360 19.93 12.85 6.21
C ARG A 360 20.05 13.77 4.99
N ASP A 361 18.93 14.29 4.50
CA ASP A 361 18.82 15.24 3.39
C ASP A 361 17.64 16.19 3.69
N GLU A 362 17.81 16.99 4.75
CA GLU A 362 16.73 17.72 5.46
C GLU A 362 15.89 18.68 4.61
N THR A 363 16.33 19.05 3.40
CA THR A 363 15.63 19.99 2.52
C THR A 363 14.82 19.30 1.43
N ALA A 364 15.04 18.00 1.22
CA ALA A 364 14.63 17.30 0.03
C ALA A 364 13.46 16.34 0.22
N LEU A 365 12.67 16.23 -0.83
CA LEU A 365 11.67 15.18 -1.02
C LEU A 365 12.17 14.20 -2.07
N TYR A 366 12.35 12.95 -1.69
CA TYR A 366 12.62 11.83 -2.58
C TYR A 366 11.32 11.18 -3.03
N VAL A 367 11.26 10.80 -4.30
CA VAL A 367 10.09 10.17 -4.93
C VAL A 367 10.51 8.86 -5.57
N LEU A 368 10.00 7.72 -5.07
CA LEU A 368 10.14 6.43 -5.73
C LEU A 368 8.95 6.27 -6.66
N THR A 369 9.22 6.25 -7.95
CA THR A 369 8.20 6.20 -9.00
C THR A 369 8.48 5.04 -9.94
N SER A 370 7.42 4.39 -10.40
CA SER A 370 7.52 3.30 -11.37
C SER A 370 6.38 3.32 -12.38
N LYS A 371 6.50 2.51 -13.43
CA LYS A 371 5.39 2.18 -14.33
C LYS A 371 4.54 1.03 -13.76
N PHE A 372 4.12 1.15 -12.49
CA PHE A 372 3.41 0.09 -11.77
C PHE A 372 2.15 -0.40 -12.50
N HIS A 373 1.39 0.49 -13.13
CA HIS A 373 0.21 0.11 -13.91
C HIS A 373 0.55 -0.82 -15.07
N ARG A 374 1.69 -0.62 -15.74
CA ARG A 374 2.15 -1.53 -16.81
C ARG A 374 2.67 -2.85 -16.28
N PHE A 375 3.35 -2.81 -15.14
CA PHE A 375 3.74 -4.00 -14.39
C PHE A 375 2.51 -4.84 -13.98
N PHE A 376 1.48 -4.19 -13.45
CA PHE A 376 0.22 -4.81 -13.03
C PHE A 376 -0.53 -5.42 -14.22
N LEU A 377 -0.58 -4.71 -15.35
CA LEU A 377 -1.21 -5.17 -16.60
C LEU A 377 -0.35 -6.15 -17.42
N LYS A 378 0.85 -6.51 -16.94
CA LYS A 378 1.79 -7.41 -17.62
C LYS A 378 2.18 -6.95 -19.03
N ASN A 379 2.35 -5.64 -19.24
CA ASN A 379 2.74 -5.04 -20.51
C ASN A 379 3.91 -4.03 -20.38
N LEU A 380 4.79 -4.26 -19.42
CA LEU A 380 6.00 -3.48 -19.18
C LEU A 380 6.96 -3.56 -20.39
N ASP A 381 7.61 -2.45 -20.77
CA ASP A 381 8.64 -2.44 -21.82
C ASP A 381 10.04 -2.41 -21.18
N ALA A 382 10.79 -3.49 -21.37
CA ALA A 382 12.15 -3.63 -20.84
C ALA A 382 13.15 -2.60 -21.41
N ASN A 383 12.86 -1.98 -22.55
CA ASN A 383 13.76 -1.03 -23.21
C ASN A 383 13.61 0.41 -22.70
N GLU A 384 12.63 0.65 -21.82
CA GLU A 384 12.38 1.96 -21.23
C GLU A 384 12.75 1.97 -19.74
N PHE A 385 13.01 3.16 -19.19
CA PHE A 385 13.14 3.31 -17.73
C PHE A 385 11.79 3.12 -17.04
N ASN A 386 11.69 2.04 -16.24
CA ASN A 386 10.45 1.66 -15.56
C ASN A 386 10.42 2.01 -14.08
N THR A 387 11.56 2.21 -13.43
CA THR A 387 11.67 2.60 -12.01
C THR A 387 12.63 3.76 -11.87
N ARG A 388 12.30 4.77 -11.06
CA ARG A 388 13.16 5.92 -10.80
C ARG A 388 13.09 6.35 -9.33
N ILE A 389 14.18 6.91 -8.86
CA ILE A 389 14.26 7.69 -7.62
C ILE A 389 14.55 9.12 -8.05
N LEU A 390 13.60 10.02 -7.77
CA LEU A 390 13.73 11.45 -8.03
C LEU A 390 13.97 12.20 -6.72
N ARG A 391 14.58 13.39 -6.79
CA ARG A 391 14.81 14.30 -5.66
C ARG A 391 14.32 15.69 -6.02
N ILE A 392 13.41 16.24 -5.23
CA ILE A 392 12.96 17.64 -5.28
C ILE A 392 13.61 18.36 -4.10
N ASP A 393 14.42 19.39 -4.36
CA ASP A 393 15.13 20.12 -3.31
C ASP A 393 14.34 21.35 -2.83
N GLY A 394 14.65 21.83 -1.62
CA GLY A 394 14.15 23.09 -1.09
C GLY A 394 12.65 23.13 -0.76
N VAL A 395 11.99 21.97 -0.69
CA VAL A 395 10.54 21.86 -0.39
C VAL A 395 10.25 21.61 1.08
N VAL A 396 11.27 21.24 1.85
CA VAL A 396 11.19 21.11 3.31
C VAL A 396 11.79 22.36 3.96
N PRO A 397 11.09 23.00 4.92
CA PRO A 397 11.63 24.14 5.65
C PRO A 397 12.96 23.79 6.35
N PRO A 398 14.01 24.64 6.20
CA PRO A 398 15.28 24.41 6.87
C PRO A 398 15.13 24.48 8.39
N SER A 399 16.00 23.77 9.10
CA SER A 399 16.06 23.84 10.56
C SER A 399 16.43 25.26 10.99
N THR A 400 15.65 25.86 11.90
CA THR A 400 15.97 27.14 12.55
C THR A 400 16.94 26.98 13.73
N ALA A 401 17.23 25.74 14.14
CA ALA A 401 18.23 25.47 15.15
C ALA A 401 19.64 25.57 14.54
N PRO A 402 20.62 26.23 15.21
CA PRO A 402 21.99 26.21 14.74
C PRO A 402 22.47 24.76 14.61
N SER A 403 23.19 24.47 13.53
CA SER A 403 23.76 23.17 13.16
C SER A 403 24.84 22.65 14.13
N SER A 404 24.81 23.06 15.40
CA SER A 404 25.77 22.72 16.45
C SER A 404 25.49 21.38 17.14
N ALA A 405 24.46 20.65 16.74
CA ALA A 405 24.41 19.22 16.97
C ALA A 405 25.14 18.52 15.82
N THR A 406 26.47 18.48 15.90
CA THR A 406 27.19 17.28 15.50
C THR A 406 26.45 16.13 16.20
N ARG A 407 25.52 15.45 15.52
CA ARG A 407 24.97 14.16 15.98
C ARG A 407 26.21 13.35 16.28
N GLN A 408 26.55 13.26 17.57
CA GLN A 408 27.73 12.54 18.00
C GLN A 408 27.60 11.18 17.36
N ARG A 409 28.63 10.77 16.61
CA ARG A 409 28.79 9.36 16.28
C ARG A 409 28.71 8.64 17.62
N PHE A 410 27.55 8.04 17.90
CA PHE A 410 27.44 7.11 19.00
C PHE A 410 28.34 5.95 18.60
N THR A 411 29.60 6.00 19.03
CA THR A 411 30.44 4.81 19.10
C THR A 411 29.85 3.98 20.23
N SER A 412 28.86 3.16 19.92
CA SER A 412 28.39 2.11 20.81
C SER A 412 29.50 1.06 20.89
N GLY A 413 30.48 1.32 21.76
CA GLY A 413 31.34 0.27 22.31
C GLY A 413 30.53 -0.59 23.27
N ILE A 414 29.56 -1.34 22.74
CA ILE A 414 28.84 -2.37 23.49
C ILE A 414 29.06 -3.67 22.74
N ASN A 415 29.88 -4.54 23.33
CA ASN A 415 30.05 -5.91 22.90
C ASN A 415 28.71 -6.63 23.09
N TYR A 416 27.95 -6.82 22.01
CA TYR A 416 26.94 -7.85 21.96
C TYR A 416 27.66 -9.20 21.89
N GLY A 417 27.81 -9.86 23.04
CA GLY A 417 28.20 -11.27 23.07
C GLY A 417 27.15 -12.12 22.35
N PRO A 418 27.53 -13.17 21.62
CA PRO A 418 26.56 -14.03 20.93
C PRO A 418 25.67 -14.72 21.96
N ILE A 419 24.38 -14.40 21.97
CA ILE A 419 23.40 -15.12 22.77
C ILE A 419 23.21 -16.49 22.13
N SER A 420 23.88 -17.50 22.70
CA SER A 420 23.55 -18.90 22.46
C SER A 420 22.19 -19.20 23.06
N GLY A 421 21.29 -19.76 22.25
CA GLY A 421 19.92 -20.10 22.64
C GLY A 421 19.88 -20.98 23.89
N ALA A 422 19.23 -20.48 24.93
CA ALA A 422 18.87 -21.28 26.09
C ALA A 422 17.68 -22.18 25.71
N PHE A 423 17.98 -23.48 25.55
CA PHE A 423 17.00 -24.55 25.38
C PHE A 423 16.00 -24.57 26.54
N TYR A 424 14.74 -24.22 26.26
CA TYR A 424 13.62 -24.58 27.13
C TYR A 424 13.15 -25.99 26.77
N LYS A 425 13.37 -26.95 27.68
CA LYS A 425 12.75 -28.28 27.66
C LYS A 425 11.32 -28.17 28.23
N PRO A 426 10.27 -28.64 27.56
CA PRO A 426 8.99 -28.88 28.21
C PRO A 426 8.98 -30.25 28.89
N SER A 427 8.63 -30.28 30.19
CA SER A 427 8.26 -31.51 30.88
C SER A 427 6.75 -31.77 30.73
N PRO A 428 6.30 -33.02 30.57
CA PRO A 428 4.94 -33.35 30.18
C PRO A 428 3.98 -33.34 31.38
N SER A 429 2.80 -32.74 31.21
CA SER A 429 1.65 -33.02 32.07
C SER A 429 0.54 -33.63 31.22
N THR A 430 0.14 -34.82 31.63
CA THR A 430 -0.91 -35.67 31.08
C THR A 430 -2.28 -35.09 31.40
N LEU A 431 -3.16 -34.96 30.42
CA LEU A 431 -4.61 -34.98 30.62
C LEU A 431 -5.28 -35.69 29.44
N THR A 432 -6.23 -36.51 29.83
CA THR A 432 -6.84 -37.67 29.15
C THR A 432 -7.83 -37.30 28.04
N SER A 433 -7.75 -38.03 26.93
CA SER A 433 -8.84 -38.23 25.96
C SER A 433 -9.97 -39.07 26.61
N PRO A 434 -11.22 -38.97 26.13
CA PRO A 434 -11.64 -40.01 25.18
C PRO A 434 -12.57 -39.48 24.08
N TYR A 435 -12.43 -39.98 22.85
CA TYR A 435 -13.51 -40.71 22.16
C TYR A 435 -13.02 -41.30 20.83
N ASP A 436 -13.53 -42.50 20.58
CA ASP A 436 -13.03 -43.54 19.71
C ASP A 436 -13.15 -43.30 18.19
N THR A 437 -12.24 -43.97 17.47
CA THR A 437 -12.33 -44.37 16.05
C THR A 437 -13.24 -45.62 15.96
N VAL A 438 -13.98 -45.97 14.90
CA VAL A 438 -13.63 -46.41 13.51
C VAL A 438 -15.00 -46.74 12.78
N PRO A 439 -15.12 -47.42 11.60
CA PRO A 439 -14.61 -47.25 10.21
C PRO A 439 -15.70 -47.21 9.09
N ASN A 440 -15.25 -46.89 7.87
CA ASN A 440 -15.69 -47.31 6.50
C ASN A 440 -16.99 -48.09 6.27
N SER A 441 -17.74 -47.71 5.22
CA SER A 441 -17.93 -48.47 3.95
C SER A 441 -19.30 -48.21 3.27
N PHE A 442 -19.28 -48.11 1.93
CA PHE A 442 -20.16 -48.77 0.94
C PHE A 442 -20.55 -47.92 -0.29
N SER A 443 -20.25 -48.53 -1.43
CA SER A 443 -20.57 -48.21 -2.82
C SER A 443 -21.94 -48.74 -3.25
N HIS A 444 -22.66 -48.02 -4.14
CA HIS A 444 -23.11 -48.48 -5.49
C HIS A 444 -24.38 -47.78 -6.03
N SER A 445 -24.24 -47.31 -7.29
CA SER A 445 -25.05 -47.64 -8.49
C SER A 445 -26.55 -47.32 -8.61
N ALA A 446 -26.82 -46.36 -9.51
CA ALA A 446 -27.78 -46.37 -10.64
C ALA A 446 -29.29 -46.58 -10.44
N LYS A 447 -30.10 -45.68 -11.03
CA LYS A 447 -30.90 -45.92 -12.25
C LYS A 447 -31.77 -44.71 -12.64
N VAL A 448 -31.76 -44.40 -13.92
CA VAL A 448 -32.66 -43.47 -14.65
C VAL A 448 -33.95 -44.20 -15.04
N PRO A 449 -35.08 -43.49 -15.20
CA PRO A 449 -35.92 -43.74 -16.38
C PRO A 449 -36.29 -42.47 -17.16
N VAL A 450 -36.54 -42.71 -18.45
CA VAL A 450 -36.80 -41.82 -19.59
C VAL A 450 -38.30 -41.71 -19.87
N GLY A 451 -38.75 -40.57 -20.43
CA GLY A 451 -40.02 -40.40 -21.17
C GLY A 451 -40.66 -39.02 -20.95
N ALA A 452 -40.38 -37.96 -21.73
CA ALA A 452 -40.85 -37.63 -23.10
C ALA A 452 -42.23 -36.92 -23.17
N SER A 453 -42.23 -35.59 -23.41
CA SER A 453 -42.90 -34.95 -24.56
C SER A 453 -42.69 -33.41 -24.62
N THR A 454 -41.96 -32.98 -25.65
CA THR A 454 -42.15 -31.79 -26.54
C THR A 454 -42.99 -30.59 -26.09
N VAL A 455 -42.45 -29.36 -26.22
CA VAL A 455 -42.73 -28.36 -27.28
C VAL A 455 -42.05 -27.01 -26.95
N GLY A 456 -41.27 -26.47 -27.89
CA GLY A 456 -41.26 -25.04 -28.20
C GLY A 456 -40.17 -24.14 -27.57
N ALA A 457 -39.02 -24.01 -28.26
CA ALA A 457 -38.11 -22.90 -28.06
C ALA A 457 -38.65 -21.61 -28.72
N LYS A 458 -38.66 -20.47 -28.00
CA LYS A 458 -38.62 -19.12 -28.58
C LYS A 458 -37.83 -18.13 -27.70
N THR A 459 -36.66 -17.79 -28.24
CA THR A 459 -35.82 -16.59 -28.17
C THR A 459 -36.16 -15.40 -27.26
N TYR A 460 -35.10 -14.94 -26.59
CA TYR A 460 -34.96 -13.76 -25.74
C TYR A 460 -34.98 -12.46 -26.57
N ALA A 461 -36.15 -12.02 -27.02
CA ALA A 461 -36.32 -10.75 -27.72
C ALA A 461 -37.74 -10.20 -27.52
N SER A 462 -38.06 -9.72 -26.31
CA SER A 462 -39.26 -8.88 -26.06
C SER A 462 -39.28 -8.17 -24.69
N PHE A 463 -38.15 -7.63 -24.22
CA PHE A 463 -38.14 -6.80 -22.99
C PHE A 463 -37.53 -5.41 -23.14
N VAL A 464 -37.29 -4.93 -24.38
CA VAL A 464 -36.60 -3.64 -24.63
C VAL A 464 -37.53 -2.51 -25.12
N GLN A 465 -38.85 -2.61 -25.00
CA GLN A 465 -39.75 -1.62 -25.64
C GLN A 465 -40.81 -0.92 -24.79
N ASN A 466 -40.72 -0.94 -23.45
CA ASN A 466 -41.74 -0.27 -22.61
C ASN A 466 -41.23 0.69 -21.51
N PHE A 467 -40.01 1.26 -21.62
CA PHE A 467 -39.49 2.20 -20.60
C PHE A 467 -39.11 3.61 -21.11
N TYR A 468 -39.66 4.06 -22.23
CA TYR A 468 -39.60 5.48 -22.61
C TYR A 468 -40.98 6.12 -22.50
N GLY A 469 -41.28 6.69 -21.33
CA GLY A 469 -42.48 7.49 -21.16
C GLY A 469 -42.87 7.75 -19.71
N LYS A 470 -42.08 8.60 -19.02
CA LYS A 470 -42.45 9.52 -17.91
C LYS A 470 -41.22 9.78 -17.04
N GLN A 471 -40.76 11.02 -16.98
CA GLN A 471 -39.73 11.48 -16.05
C GLN A 471 -40.37 11.86 -14.70
N PRO A 472 -39.96 11.28 -13.56
CA PRO A 472 -40.35 11.76 -12.25
C PRO A 472 -39.09 12.11 -11.42
N PHE A 473 -38.21 12.96 -11.93
CA PHE A 473 -37.09 13.47 -11.14
C PHE A 473 -37.16 14.99 -11.08
N SER A 474 -37.46 15.50 -9.89
CA SER A 474 -37.18 16.89 -9.51
C SER A 474 -35.73 16.92 -9.06
N TYR A 475 -34.88 17.60 -9.83
CA TYR A 475 -33.49 17.82 -9.46
C TYR A 475 -33.43 18.93 -8.42
N GLU A 476 -32.86 18.66 -7.25
CA GLU A 476 -32.37 19.72 -6.38
C GLU A 476 -31.26 20.49 -7.14
N PRO A 477 -31.28 21.82 -7.14
CA PRO A 477 -30.21 22.59 -7.75
C PRO A 477 -28.94 22.36 -6.94
N VAL A 478 -28.04 21.53 -7.49
CA VAL A 478 -26.63 21.50 -7.09
C VAL A 478 -26.12 22.95 -7.13
N PRO A 479 -25.38 23.43 -6.13
CA PRO A 479 -24.78 24.75 -6.19
C PRO A 479 -24.04 24.87 -7.51
N ILE A 480 -24.44 25.86 -8.31
CA ILE A 480 -23.74 26.18 -9.54
C ILE A 480 -22.30 26.49 -9.13
N ILE A 481 -21.37 25.61 -9.50
CA ILE A 481 -19.95 25.92 -9.47
C ILE A 481 -19.82 27.19 -10.31
N ASP A 482 -19.46 28.28 -9.64
CA ASP A 482 -19.16 29.53 -10.30
C ASP A 482 -17.96 29.31 -11.23
N LYS A 483 -18.25 28.98 -12.50
CA LYS A 483 -17.25 28.77 -13.56
C LYS A 483 -16.48 30.04 -13.91
N SER A 484 -16.81 31.19 -13.30
CA SER A 484 -16.01 32.41 -13.43
C SER A 484 -14.74 32.39 -12.59
N LYS A 485 -14.60 31.43 -11.65
CA LYS A 485 -13.36 31.18 -10.92
C LYS A 485 -12.68 29.92 -11.45
N PRO A 486 -11.42 29.98 -11.91
CA PRO A 486 -10.65 28.79 -12.24
C PRO A 486 -10.34 28.03 -10.94
N VAL A 487 -11.24 27.15 -10.51
CA VAL A 487 -10.91 26.15 -9.48
C VAL A 487 -10.07 25.11 -10.18
N ASN A 488 -8.76 25.21 -10.01
CA ASN A 488 -7.84 24.20 -10.48
C ASN A 488 -8.21 22.86 -9.81
N PRO A 489 -8.51 21.78 -10.55
CA PRO A 489 -8.92 20.49 -9.97
C PRO A 489 -7.87 19.90 -9.00
N PHE A 490 -6.62 20.37 -9.06
CA PHE A 490 -5.57 20.05 -8.08
C PHE A 490 -5.85 20.55 -6.65
N PHE A 491 -6.71 21.56 -6.46
CA PHE A 491 -6.86 22.28 -5.19
C PHE A 491 -8.19 22.05 -4.48
N VAL A 492 -8.90 20.94 -4.74
CA VAL A 492 -10.15 20.57 -4.02
C VAL A 492 -9.86 19.93 -2.65
N LEU A 493 -8.83 20.41 -1.97
CA LEU A 493 -8.50 20.04 -0.61
C LEU A 493 -9.13 21.08 0.32
N ASN A 494 -9.88 20.61 1.32
CA ASN A 494 -10.50 21.43 2.38
C ASN A 494 -11.77 22.23 2.02
N SER A 495 -12.62 21.74 1.11
CA SER A 495 -13.95 22.31 0.83
C SER A 495 -14.99 22.03 1.94
N GLY A 496 -14.58 22.13 3.22
CA GLY A 496 -15.46 22.37 4.36
C GLY A 496 -16.58 21.36 4.60
N GLU A 497 -16.32 20.06 4.45
CA GLU A 497 -17.34 19.03 4.72
C GLU A 497 -17.38 18.65 6.21
N LYS A 498 -18.60 18.44 6.72
CA LYS A 498 -18.93 18.21 8.15
C LYS A 498 -18.31 16.90 8.71
N ALA A 499 -18.38 16.77 10.04
CA ALA A 499 -17.89 15.63 10.82
C ALA A 499 -17.99 14.27 10.10
N PHE A 500 -16.90 13.51 10.13
CA PHE A 500 -16.81 12.16 9.58
C PHE A 500 -16.98 11.12 10.70
N PRO A 501 -17.76 10.03 10.50
CA PRO A 501 -18.63 9.77 9.35
C PRO A 501 -19.73 10.83 9.24
N PRO A 502 -20.23 11.15 8.03
CA PRO A 502 -21.27 12.15 7.85
C PRO A 502 -22.42 11.88 8.83
N PRO A 503 -22.94 12.91 9.55
CA PRO A 503 -24.06 12.72 10.45
C PRO A 503 -25.19 12.04 9.69
N HIS A 504 -25.85 11.08 10.35
CA HIS A 504 -26.88 10.22 9.78
C HIS A 504 -27.82 11.03 8.88
N VAL A 505 -27.60 10.97 7.56
CA VAL A 505 -28.59 11.47 6.61
C VAL A 505 -29.76 10.51 6.77
N PRO A 506 -30.98 10.98 7.06
CA PRO A 506 -32.14 10.12 7.06
C PRO A 506 -32.15 9.39 5.73
N ARG A 507 -32.10 8.06 5.75
CA ARG A 507 -32.31 7.27 4.54
C ARG A 507 -33.59 7.83 3.90
N PRO A 508 -33.59 8.19 2.61
CA PRO A 508 -34.84 8.59 1.96
C PRO A 508 -35.85 7.49 2.26
N GLN A 509 -36.98 7.88 2.86
CA GLN A 509 -38.08 6.96 3.16
C GLN A 509 -38.72 6.54 1.83
N PHE A 510 -38.03 5.70 1.07
CA PHE A 510 -38.65 4.97 0.00
C PHE A 510 -39.56 3.93 0.64
N GLY A 511 -40.87 4.12 0.50
CA GLY A 511 -41.86 3.07 0.74
C GLY A 511 -42.94 3.31 1.78
N LEU A 512 -43.44 4.54 1.96
CA LEU A 512 -44.75 4.71 2.64
C LEU A 512 -45.94 4.81 1.68
N ASN A 513 -45.74 5.00 0.37
CA ASN A 513 -46.83 5.08 -0.62
C ASN A 513 -46.55 4.34 -1.95
N GLY A 514 -45.62 3.38 -1.99
CA GLY A 514 -45.36 2.53 -3.15
C GLY A 514 -45.30 1.07 -2.73
N GLU A 515 -45.78 0.16 -3.58
CA GLU A 515 -45.84 -1.29 -3.29
C GLU A 515 -44.48 -1.78 -2.78
N ILE A 516 -44.47 -2.13 -1.49
CA ILE A 516 -43.31 -2.75 -0.87
C ILE A 516 -43.16 -4.12 -1.52
N PHE A 517 -42.11 -4.32 -2.32
CA PHE A 517 -41.68 -5.66 -2.71
C PHE A 517 -41.09 -6.35 -1.47
N ILE A 518 -41.98 -6.85 -0.61
CA ILE A 518 -41.64 -7.90 0.34
C ILE A 518 -41.63 -9.17 -0.50
N PRO A 519 -40.48 -9.85 -0.73
CA PRO A 519 -40.55 -11.20 -1.23
C PRO A 519 -41.33 -11.98 -0.18
N LYS A 520 -42.54 -12.45 -0.52
CA LYS A 520 -43.34 -13.31 0.35
C LYS A 520 -42.49 -14.54 0.65
N VAL A 521 -41.82 -14.55 1.81
CA VAL A 521 -41.10 -15.72 2.30
C VAL A 521 -42.15 -16.80 2.54
N ASN A 522 -42.21 -17.76 1.62
CA ASN A 522 -43.08 -18.92 1.80
C ASN A 522 -42.46 -19.79 2.89
N GLN A 523 -43.15 -19.92 4.03
CA GLN A 523 -42.64 -20.63 5.21
C GLN A 523 -42.36 -22.12 4.96
N HIS A 524 -42.82 -22.68 3.83
CA HIS A 524 -42.64 -24.08 3.48
C HIS A 524 -41.50 -24.37 2.49
N PHE A 525 -40.84 -23.35 1.93
CA PHE A 525 -39.80 -23.54 0.89
C PHE A 525 -38.57 -22.65 1.10
N ASN A 526 -37.41 -23.13 0.65
CA ASN A 526 -36.20 -22.32 0.42
C ASN A 526 -36.06 -22.07 -1.08
N ASP A 527 -35.86 -20.81 -1.44
CA ASP A 527 -35.58 -20.38 -2.82
C ASP A 527 -34.12 -19.89 -2.85
N PHE A 528 -33.23 -20.64 -3.51
CA PHE A 528 -31.82 -20.25 -3.73
C PHE A 528 -31.49 -20.50 -5.21
N ASN A 529 -30.96 -19.49 -5.91
CA ASN A 529 -30.62 -19.54 -7.34
C ASN A 529 -31.72 -20.15 -8.25
N GLY A 530 -32.97 -19.74 -8.04
CA GLY A 530 -34.10 -20.15 -8.90
C GLY A 530 -34.55 -21.60 -8.73
N LEU A 531 -34.02 -22.35 -7.76
CA LEU A 531 -34.44 -23.71 -7.43
C LEU A 531 -35.19 -23.74 -6.10
N ARG A 532 -36.37 -24.39 -6.09
CA ARG A 532 -37.28 -24.51 -4.94
C ARG A 532 -37.08 -25.83 -4.21
N TYR A 533 -36.83 -25.76 -2.90
CA TYR A 533 -36.73 -26.96 -2.04
C TYR A 533 -37.70 -26.88 -0.86
N PRO A 534 -38.48 -27.93 -0.56
CA PRO A 534 -39.39 -27.94 0.59
C PRO A 534 -38.62 -28.05 1.92
N LYS A 535 -38.98 -27.19 2.89
CA LYS A 535 -38.49 -27.21 4.27
C LYS A 535 -39.32 -28.17 5.14
N SER A 536 -39.23 -29.47 4.95
CA SER A 536 -39.53 -30.44 6.03
C SER A 536 -39.19 -31.88 5.63
N ILE A 537 -38.61 -32.60 6.59
CA ILE A 537 -38.62 -34.05 6.64
C ILE A 537 -40.00 -34.46 7.16
N ARG A 538 -40.68 -35.41 6.49
CA ARG A 538 -41.98 -35.93 6.94
C ARG A 538 -41.80 -36.72 8.24
N ALA A 539 -42.21 -36.13 9.36
CA ALA A 539 -42.57 -36.88 10.57
C ALA A 539 -43.90 -37.60 10.31
N ASN A 540 -43.82 -38.85 9.84
CA ASN A 540 -44.79 -39.94 9.97
C ASN A 540 -44.47 -41.03 8.93
N LEU A 541 -43.46 -41.85 9.23
CA LEU A 541 -43.57 -43.29 8.95
C LEU A 541 -43.82 -43.96 10.28
N THR A 542 -45.06 -44.43 10.37
CA THR A 542 -45.73 -45.15 11.44
C THR A 542 -44.88 -46.24 12.08
N SER A 543 -44.96 -46.27 13.40
CA SER A 543 -44.78 -47.47 14.22
C SER A 543 -45.66 -48.63 13.72
N ALA A 544 -45.09 -49.84 13.75
CA ALA A 544 -45.82 -51.07 14.01
C ALA A 544 -44.92 -52.04 14.80
N PRO A 545 -45.49 -52.91 15.67
CA PRO A 545 -44.82 -53.48 16.84
C PRO A 545 -44.33 -54.93 16.64
N PHE A 546 -43.45 -55.34 17.57
CA PHE A 546 -43.03 -56.69 17.97
C PHE A 546 -43.45 -57.91 17.14
N SER A 547 -42.44 -58.66 16.69
CA SER A 547 -42.30 -60.11 16.94
C SER A 547 -40.84 -60.53 16.79
#